data_AF-A0AA37TSI6-F1
#
_entry.id   AF-A0AA37TSI6-F1
#
_cell.length_a   1.000
_cell.length_b   1.000
_cell.length_c   1.000
_cell.angle_alpha   90.00
_cell.angle_beta   90.00
_cell.angle_gamma   90.00
#
_symmetry.space_group_name_H-M   'P 1'
#
loop_
_entity.id
_entity.type
_entity.pdbx_description
1 polymer ?
#
loop_
_entity_poly.entity_id
_entity_poly.type
_entity_poly.pdbx_seq_one_letter_code
_entity_poly.pdbx_strand_id
1 'polypeptide(L)'
;MKDHKTIKDGFTWVPIDKRRSQFGGPAPPRTPETRLPILWLARDGGELYLVNNSKEPLEFVTASSGGFQTVDDDVVSVSSSNHYEYKNVMPNEAVKVEEYDGYYDLDYILGVYIKVQSPQLGCLEIASPSAKGGIGETVLLWDSGEAAKNVSIKTCEPL
;
A
#
# COMPACT_ATOMS: atom_id res chain seq x y z
N MET A 1 -12.92 -11.58 11.90
CA MET A 1 -11.45 -11.48 11.84
C MET A 1 -11.06 -11.55 10.37
N LYS A 2 -10.24 -10.61 9.86
CA LYS A 2 -9.82 -10.65 8.45
C LYS A 2 -8.89 -11.85 8.23
N ASP A 3 -8.91 -12.42 7.03
CA ASP A 3 -8.05 -13.55 6.68
C ASP A 3 -6.61 -13.07 6.47
N HIS A 4 -5.68 -13.54 7.30
CA HIS A 4 -4.29 -13.08 7.27
C HIS A 4 -3.49 -13.87 6.25
N LYS A 5 -2.70 -13.17 5.44
CA LYS A 5 -1.87 -13.79 4.40
C LYS A 5 -0.52 -13.10 4.30
N THR A 6 0.53 -13.91 4.31
CA THR A 6 1.92 -13.47 4.13
C THR A 6 2.51 -14.19 2.92
N ILE A 7 3.14 -13.43 2.04
CA ILE A 7 3.84 -13.95 0.85
C ILE A 7 5.30 -13.55 0.96
N LYS A 8 6.19 -14.53 0.81
CA LYS A 8 7.64 -14.29 0.79
C LYS A 8 8.14 -14.20 -0.65
N ASP A 9 8.94 -13.18 -0.95
CA ASP A 9 9.56 -12.96 -2.26
C ASP A 9 8.53 -12.90 -3.42
N GLY A 10 7.27 -12.55 -3.13
CA GLY A 10 6.16 -12.63 -4.09
C GLY A 10 6.07 -11.48 -5.08
N PHE A 11 6.74 -10.37 -4.80
CA PHE A 11 6.61 -9.14 -5.57
C PHE A 11 7.98 -8.56 -5.93
N THR A 12 8.14 -8.10 -7.18
CA THR A 12 9.37 -7.47 -7.66
C THR A 12 9.08 -6.06 -8.13
N TRP A 13 9.76 -5.07 -7.56
CA TRP A 13 9.64 -3.69 -8.01
C TRP A 13 10.31 -3.50 -9.38
N VAL A 14 9.56 -2.93 -10.31
CA VAL A 14 10.09 -2.48 -11.62
C VAL A 14 9.95 -0.96 -11.70
N PRO A 15 11.06 -0.20 -11.82
CA PRO A 15 11.01 1.25 -12.01
C PRO A 15 10.15 1.66 -13.20
N ILE A 16 9.43 2.79 -13.08
CA ILE A 16 8.41 3.20 -14.05
C ILE A 16 8.97 3.44 -15.46
N ASP A 17 10.22 3.87 -15.56
CA ASP A 17 10.97 4.07 -16.81
C ASP A 17 11.32 2.74 -17.50
N LYS A 18 11.39 1.64 -16.74
CA LYS A 18 11.66 0.28 -17.25
C LYS A 18 10.40 -0.51 -17.54
N ARG A 19 9.22 0.01 -17.19
CA ARG A 19 7.94 -0.67 -17.42
C ARG A 19 7.56 -0.61 -18.90
N ARG A 20 7.08 -1.74 -19.42
CA ARG A 20 6.51 -1.81 -20.77
C ARG A 20 5.20 -1.02 -20.83
N SER A 21 4.89 -0.48 -22.00
CA SER A 21 3.58 0.12 -22.26
C SER A 21 2.48 -0.94 -22.15
N GLN A 22 1.40 -0.62 -21.45
CA GLN A 22 0.22 -1.47 -21.38
C GLN A 22 -0.46 -1.65 -22.75
N PHE A 23 -0.21 -0.73 -23.69
CA PHE A 23 -0.80 -0.73 -25.03
C PHE A 23 0.12 -1.33 -26.11
N GLY A 24 1.20 -2.03 -25.72
CA GLY A 24 2.07 -2.76 -26.66
C GLY A 24 2.97 -1.91 -27.57
N GLY A 25 3.02 -0.59 -27.39
CA GLY A 25 3.91 0.34 -28.11
C GLY A 25 5.13 0.80 -27.31
N PRO A 26 6.04 1.60 -27.90
CA PRO A 26 7.13 2.22 -27.16
C PRO A 26 6.56 3.14 -26.09
N ALA A 27 6.98 2.95 -24.84
CA ALA A 27 6.66 3.89 -23.77
C ALA A 27 7.36 5.23 -24.07
N PRO A 28 6.71 6.38 -23.85
CA PRO A 28 7.40 7.66 -23.93
C PRO A 28 8.59 7.65 -22.96
N PRO A 29 9.73 8.26 -23.32
CA PRO A 29 10.89 8.33 -22.44
C PRO A 29 10.49 9.01 -21.13
N ARG A 30 10.77 8.35 -20.02
CA ARG A 30 10.54 8.85 -18.66
C ARG A 30 11.88 9.12 -18.01
N THR A 31 11.93 10.12 -17.13
CA THR A 31 13.09 10.33 -16.26
C THR A 31 13.35 9.05 -15.46
N PRO A 32 14.60 8.53 -15.43
CA PRO A 32 14.92 7.35 -14.64
C PRO A 32 14.56 7.53 -13.16
N GLU A 33 13.82 6.59 -12.59
CA GLU A 33 13.60 6.55 -11.14
C GLU A 33 14.75 5.80 -10.49
N THR A 34 15.61 6.53 -9.79
CA THR A 34 16.82 5.97 -9.17
C THR A 34 16.59 5.49 -7.74
N ARG A 35 15.49 5.90 -7.10
CA ARG A 35 15.14 5.49 -5.73
C ARG A 35 14.55 4.09 -5.72
N LEU A 36 14.71 3.40 -4.60
CA LEU A 36 14.10 2.10 -4.35
C LEU A 36 13.00 2.22 -3.30
N PRO A 37 11.84 1.56 -3.48
CA PRO A 37 10.81 1.58 -2.45
C PRO A 37 11.29 0.75 -1.26
N ILE A 38 11.21 1.29 -0.05
CA ILE A 38 11.41 0.53 1.19
C ILE A 38 10.09 -0.10 1.62
N LEU A 39 9.00 0.67 1.55
CA LEU A 39 7.64 0.21 1.78
C LEU A 39 6.78 0.55 0.57
N TRP A 40 6.03 -0.43 0.07
CA TRP A 40 5.13 -0.20 -1.06
C TRP A 40 3.96 -1.18 -1.04
N LEU A 41 2.90 -0.79 -1.75
CA LEU A 41 1.69 -1.57 -1.93
C LEU A 41 1.74 -2.30 -3.26
N ALA A 42 1.41 -3.59 -3.26
CA ALA A 42 1.31 -4.42 -4.44
C ALA A 42 -0.05 -5.10 -4.52
N ARG A 43 -0.57 -5.32 -5.73
CA ARG A 43 -1.80 -6.10 -5.95
C ARG A 43 -1.50 -7.49 -6.45
N ASP A 44 -2.28 -8.45 -5.97
CA ASP A 44 -2.42 -9.78 -6.57
C ASP A 44 -3.91 -10.12 -6.62
N GLY A 45 -4.49 -10.14 -7.82
CA GLY A 45 -5.95 -10.22 -7.99
C GLY A 45 -6.69 -9.06 -7.30
N GLY A 46 -7.68 -9.40 -6.47
CA GLY A 46 -8.43 -8.44 -5.64
C GLY A 46 -7.71 -8.04 -4.35
N GLU A 47 -6.60 -8.69 -4.00
CA GLU A 47 -5.91 -8.48 -2.74
C GLU A 47 -4.82 -7.41 -2.85
N LEU A 48 -4.63 -6.64 -1.77
CA LEU A 48 -3.62 -5.61 -1.62
C LEU A 48 -2.65 -6.01 -0.51
N TYR A 49 -1.35 -5.91 -0.79
CA TYR A 49 -0.27 -6.29 0.10
C TYR A 49 0.63 -5.10 0.42
N LEU A 50 1.05 -4.98 1.68
CA LEU A 50 2.19 -4.17 2.07
C LEU A 50 3.45 -5.01 1.93
N VAL A 51 4.37 -4.59 1.07
CA VAL A 51 5.66 -5.23 0.84
C VAL A 51 6.74 -4.55 1.69
N ASN A 52 7.41 -5.33 2.55
CA ASN A 52 8.60 -4.90 3.27
C ASN A 52 9.84 -5.15 2.41
N ASN A 53 10.28 -4.13 1.67
CA ASN A 53 11.51 -4.16 0.89
C ASN A 53 12.69 -3.51 1.65
N SER A 54 12.52 -3.28 2.95
CA SER A 54 13.61 -2.83 3.83
C SER A 54 14.60 -3.96 4.12
N LYS A 55 15.70 -3.63 4.80
CA LYS A 55 16.69 -4.62 5.27
C LYS A 55 16.44 -5.09 6.70
N GLU A 56 15.30 -4.73 7.30
CA GLU A 56 14.96 -5.02 8.69
C GLU A 56 13.54 -5.58 8.83
N PRO A 57 13.24 -6.30 9.92
CA PRO A 57 11.88 -6.69 10.20
C PRO A 57 11.02 -5.48 10.57
N LEU A 58 9.76 -5.49 10.11
CA LEU A 58 8.73 -4.68 10.74
C LEU A 58 8.23 -5.44 11.96
N GLU A 59 8.56 -4.94 13.14
CA GLU A 59 8.17 -5.54 14.42
C GLU A 59 6.65 -5.64 14.52
N PHE A 60 5.96 -4.62 14.00
CA PHE A 60 4.51 -4.53 14.03
C PHE A 60 3.96 -3.85 12.78
N VAL A 61 2.85 -4.37 12.26
CA VAL A 61 2.07 -3.77 11.18
C VAL A 61 0.59 -3.86 11.52
N THR A 62 -0.13 -2.75 11.48
CA THR A 62 -1.60 -2.77 11.38
C THR A 62 -2.08 -2.07 10.14
N ALA A 63 -3.20 -2.55 9.61
CA ALA A 63 -3.85 -1.92 8.48
C ALA A 63 -5.36 -1.85 8.68
N SER A 64 -5.92 -0.67 8.44
CA SER A 64 -7.35 -0.41 8.35
C SER A 64 -7.66 0.29 7.03
N SER A 65 -8.94 0.33 6.69
CA SER A 65 -9.40 1.00 5.47
C SER A 65 -10.60 1.88 5.74
N GLY A 66 -10.75 2.86 4.86
CA GLY A 66 -11.89 3.74 4.83
C GLY A 66 -12.10 4.28 3.43
N GLY A 67 -13.23 4.94 3.24
CA GLY A 67 -13.60 5.48 1.96
C GLY A 67 -14.98 6.10 2.00
N PHE A 68 -15.49 6.42 0.82
CA PHE A 68 -16.84 6.90 0.65
C PHE A 68 -17.35 6.62 -0.76
N GLN A 69 -18.67 6.66 -0.90
CA GLN A 69 -19.35 6.75 -2.20
C GLN A 69 -20.30 7.95 -2.18
N THR A 70 -20.57 8.49 -3.36
CA THR A 70 -21.60 9.51 -3.56
C THR A 70 -22.86 8.84 -4.09
N VAL A 71 -23.99 9.04 -3.42
CA VAL A 71 -25.30 8.51 -3.80
C VAL A 71 -26.22 9.71 -3.98
N ASP A 72 -26.50 10.08 -5.23
CA ASP A 72 -27.16 11.34 -5.59
C ASP A 72 -26.43 12.56 -4.97
N ASP A 73 -27.12 13.34 -4.12
CA ASP A 73 -26.56 14.52 -3.44
C ASP A 73 -25.91 14.19 -2.09
N ASP A 74 -25.90 12.90 -1.68
CA ASP A 74 -25.39 12.45 -0.39
C ASP A 74 -24.02 11.76 -0.48
N VAL A 75 -23.24 11.84 0.60
CA VAL A 75 -21.97 11.13 0.77
C VAL A 75 -22.12 10.09 1.86
N VAL A 76 -21.88 8.82 1.52
CA VAL A 76 -21.89 7.70 2.46
C VAL A 76 -20.46 7.26 2.72
N SER A 77 -19.97 7.50 3.93
CA SER A 77 -18.65 7.05 4.38
C SER A 77 -18.67 5.57 4.76
N VAL A 78 -17.61 4.86 4.43
CA VAL A 78 -17.37 3.48 4.83
C VAL A 78 -16.07 3.38 5.60
N SER A 79 -16.06 2.59 6.66
CA SER A 79 -14.85 2.23 7.41
C SER A 79 -14.91 0.77 7.82
N SER A 80 -13.76 0.12 7.77
CA SER A 80 -13.62 -1.24 8.26
C SER A 80 -13.46 -1.23 9.78
N SER A 81 -14.36 -1.88 10.51
CA SER A 81 -14.22 -2.10 11.97
C SER A 81 -13.15 -3.14 12.31
N ASN A 82 -12.80 -4.00 11.34
CA ASN A 82 -11.74 -4.99 11.48
C ASN A 82 -10.43 -4.46 10.87
N HIS A 83 -9.33 -4.62 11.57
CA HIS A 83 -7.99 -4.32 11.06
C HIS A 83 -7.18 -5.61 10.88
N TYR A 84 -6.19 -5.56 10.00
CA TYR A 84 -5.13 -6.55 9.97
C TYR A 84 -4.10 -6.22 11.05
N GLU A 85 -3.51 -7.24 11.65
CA GLU A 85 -2.37 -7.11 12.55
C GLU A 85 -1.33 -8.19 12.23
N TYR A 86 -0.08 -7.77 12.03
CA TYR A 86 1.05 -8.66 11.83
C TYR A 86 2.20 -8.28 12.75
N LYS A 87 2.99 -9.28 13.13
CA LYS A 87 4.20 -9.13 13.93
C LYS A 87 5.37 -9.76 13.19
N ASN A 88 6.55 -9.16 13.31
CA ASN A 88 7.79 -9.66 12.72
C ASN A 88 7.69 -9.94 11.20
N VAL A 89 7.22 -8.96 10.43
CA VAL A 89 7.21 -9.05 8.96
C VAL A 89 8.65 -8.90 8.46
N MET A 90 9.24 -10.00 7.99
CA MET A 90 10.65 -10.05 7.63
C MET A 90 10.95 -9.29 6.33
N PRO A 91 12.22 -8.94 6.07
CA PRO A 91 12.63 -8.44 4.76
C PRO A 91 12.15 -9.34 3.61
N ASN A 92 11.66 -8.71 2.55
CA ASN A 92 11.06 -9.33 1.36
C ASN A 92 9.76 -10.12 1.61
N GLU A 93 9.15 -9.97 2.78
CA GLU A 93 7.78 -10.43 3.00
C GLU A 93 6.76 -9.36 2.64
N ALA A 94 5.60 -9.81 2.22
CA ALA A 94 4.45 -9.00 1.90
C ALA A 94 3.24 -9.51 2.68
N VAL A 95 2.54 -8.62 3.38
CA VAL A 95 1.38 -8.96 4.21
C VAL A 95 0.11 -8.35 3.64
N LYS A 96 -0.99 -9.10 3.61
CA LYS A 96 -2.29 -8.63 3.12
C LYS A 96 -2.82 -7.52 4.02
N VAL A 97 -3.12 -6.36 3.43
CA VAL A 97 -3.61 -5.16 4.11
C VAL A 97 -4.99 -4.72 3.64
N GLU A 98 -5.44 -5.17 2.47
CA GLU A 98 -6.82 -5.03 2.03
C GLU A 98 -7.22 -6.08 0.99
N GLU A 99 -8.52 -6.21 0.75
CA GLU A 99 -9.11 -6.91 -0.38
C GLU A 99 -10.22 -6.04 -0.98
N TYR A 100 -10.26 -5.97 -2.30
CA TYR A 100 -11.24 -5.23 -3.07
C TYR A 100 -12.06 -6.18 -3.94
N ASP A 101 -13.37 -5.98 -3.92
CA ASP A 101 -14.29 -6.63 -4.84
C ASP A 101 -14.34 -5.87 -6.16
N GLY A 102 -13.92 -6.52 -7.25
CA GLY A 102 -13.84 -5.91 -8.58
C GLY A 102 -15.18 -5.53 -9.20
N TYR A 103 -16.32 -5.83 -8.57
CA TYR A 103 -17.66 -5.44 -9.01
C TYR A 103 -18.32 -4.46 -8.03
N TYR A 104 -18.35 -4.78 -6.74
CA TYR A 104 -19.06 -3.98 -5.73
C TYR A 104 -18.29 -2.72 -5.31
N ASP A 105 -16.96 -2.72 -5.36
CA ASP A 105 -16.16 -1.56 -4.93
C ASP A 105 -15.99 -0.50 -6.03
N LEU A 106 -16.49 -0.78 -7.25
CA LEU A 106 -16.22 0.07 -8.40
C LEU A 106 -16.66 1.51 -8.21
N ASP A 107 -17.72 1.77 -7.45
CA ASP A 107 -18.24 3.13 -7.21
C ASP A 107 -17.74 3.78 -5.91
N TYR A 108 -16.89 3.09 -5.16
CA TYR A 108 -16.28 3.61 -3.95
C TYR A 108 -14.91 4.23 -4.23
N ILE A 109 -14.61 5.32 -3.52
CA ILE A 109 -13.26 5.85 -3.37
C ILE A 109 -12.69 5.27 -2.07
N LEU A 110 -11.65 4.43 -2.19
CA LEU A 110 -11.12 3.65 -1.08
C LEU A 110 -9.65 3.98 -0.81
N GLY A 111 -9.30 4.03 0.48
CA GLY A 111 -7.99 4.33 1.06
C GLY A 111 -7.56 3.26 2.06
N VAL A 112 -6.25 3.08 2.30
CA VAL A 112 -5.73 2.30 3.43
C VAL A 112 -4.89 3.16 4.36
N TYR A 113 -5.05 2.89 5.66
CA TYR A 113 -4.25 3.47 6.73
C TYR A 113 -3.41 2.36 7.34
N ILE A 114 -2.09 2.54 7.33
CA ILE A 114 -1.13 1.53 7.78
C ILE A 114 -0.29 2.14 8.90
N LYS A 115 -0.16 1.43 10.02
CA LYS A 115 0.82 1.74 11.05
C LYS A 115 1.91 0.69 10.98
N VAL A 116 3.18 1.11 10.93
CA VAL A 116 4.35 0.23 10.99
C VAL A 116 5.26 0.63 12.14
N GLN A 117 5.88 -0.36 12.76
CA GLN A 117 6.96 -0.18 13.73
C GLN A 117 8.16 -1.01 13.32
N SER A 118 9.35 -0.42 13.34
CA SER A 118 10.61 -1.10 13.02
C SER A 118 11.80 -0.41 13.69
N PRO A 119 12.95 -1.09 13.84
CA PRO A 119 14.10 -0.52 14.53
C PRO A 119 14.67 0.76 13.91
N GLN A 120 14.80 0.85 12.58
CA GLN A 120 15.38 2.03 11.92
C GLN A 120 14.33 3.05 11.50
N LEU A 121 13.15 2.63 11.04
CA LEU A 121 12.10 3.60 10.65
C LEU A 121 11.34 4.17 11.85
N GLY A 122 11.49 3.57 13.04
CA GLY A 122 10.68 3.90 14.20
C GLY A 122 9.21 3.52 13.99
N CYS A 123 8.31 4.34 14.52
CA CYS A 123 6.86 4.20 14.33
C CYS A 123 6.37 5.17 13.26
N LEU A 124 5.74 4.65 12.21
CA LEU A 124 5.14 5.44 11.14
C LEU A 124 3.64 5.13 11.00
N GLU A 125 2.83 6.17 10.89
CA GLU A 125 1.45 6.12 10.40
C GLU A 125 1.42 6.63 8.96
N ILE A 126 0.90 5.81 8.07
CA ILE A 126 0.93 5.99 6.63
C ILE A 126 -0.50 5.97 6.12
N ALA A 127 -0.93 7.05 5.45
CA ALA A 127 -2.16 7.08 4.66
C ALA A 127 -1.81 6.98 3.18
N SER A 128 -2.35 5.96 2.52
CA SER A 128 -2.22 5.83 1.06
C SER A 128 -3.04 6.91 0.34
N PRO A 129 -2.81 7.13 -0.96
CA PRO A 129 -3.81 7.78 -1.80
C PRO A 129 -5.13 7.01 -1.75
N SER A 130 -6.24 7.70 -1.97
CA SER A 130 -7.53 7.05 -2.22
C SER A 130 -7.80 6.97 -3.73
N ALA A 131 -8.42 5.88 -4.17
CA ALA A 131 -8.73 5.65 -5.58
C ALA A 131 -10.08 4.96 -5.78
N LYS A 132 -10.72 5.24 -6.92
CA LYS A 132 -11.97 4.60 -7.34
C LYS A 132 -11.73 3.11 -7.63
N GLY A 133 -12.50 2.20 -7.03
CA GLY A 133 -12.30 0.75 -7.17
C GLY A 133 -11.07 0.20 -6.43
N GLY A 134 -10.56 0.97 -5.45
CA GLY A 134 -9.41 0.59 -4.64
C GLY A 134 -8.06 1.01 -5.21
N ILE A 135 -7.02 0.76 -4.43
CA ILE A 135 -5.66 1.24 -4.68
C ILE A 135 -4.85 0.19 -5.43
N GLY A 136 -4.13 0.60 -6.47
CA GLY A 136 -3.18 -0.25 -7.19
C GLY A 136 -1.79 -0.25 -6.58
N GLU A 137 -0.80 -0.63 -7.39
CA GLU A 137 0.60 -0.56 -6.97
C GLU A 137 1.02 0.87 -6.61
N THR A 138 1.52 1.08 -5.39
CA THR A 138 1.82 2.41 -4.87
C THR A 138 3.03 2.36 -3.94
N VAL A 139 4.09 3.11 -4.25
CA VAL A 139 5.19 3.29 -3.29
C VAL A 139 4.69 4.11 -2.11
N LEU A 140 5.02 3.72 -0.89
CA LEU A 140 4.69 4.47 0.32
C LEU A 140 5.88 5.31 0.77
N LEU A 141 7.04 4.65 0.92
CA LEU A 141 8.29 5.24 1.40
C LEU A 141 9.46 4.83 0.50
N TRP A 142 10.23 5.82 0.05
CA TRP A 142 11.47 5.62 -0.69
C TRP A 142 12.67 5.42 0.24
N ASP A 143 13.75 4.87 -0.29
CA ASP A 143 15.05 4.74 0.38
C ASP A 143 15.74 6.07 0.69
N SER A 144 15.34 7.15 0.00
CA SER A 144 15.70 8.52 0.36
C SER A 144 15.03 9.02 1.65
N GLY A 145 14.06 8.27 2.21
CA GLY A 145 13.21 8.70 3.33
C GLY A 145 12.03 9.57 2.91
N GLU A 146 11.87 9.85 1.62
CA GLU A 146 10.75 10.63 1.09
C GLU A 146 9.49 9.78 0.97
N ALA A 147 8.34 10.36 1.31
CA ALA A 147 7.04 9.78 0.97
C ALA A 147 6.78 9.89 -0.54
N ALA A 148 6.05 8.93 -1.11
CA ALA A 148 5.63 9.04 -2.51
C ALA A 148 4.54 10.10 -2.70
N LYS A 149 4.26 10.44 -3.96
CA LYS A 149 3.23 11.42 -4.32
C LYS A 149 1.87 11.01 -3.74
N ASN A 150 1.19 11.94 -3.08
CA ASN A 150 -0.12 11.77 -2.44
C ASN A 150 -0.15 10.74 -1.31
N VAL A 151 1.01 10.31 -0.80
CA VAL A 151 1.13 9.54 0.45
C VAL A 151 1.39 10.49 1.59
N SER A 152 0.71 10.31 2.72
CA SER A 152 0.97 11.04 3.96
C SER A 152 1.63 10.11 4.97
N ILE A 153 2.76 10.54 5.53
CA ILE A 153 3.48 9.80 6.57
C ILE A 153 3.64 10.70 7.78
N LYS A 154 3.34 10.17 8.96
CA LYS A 154 3.57 10.82 10.25
C LYS A 154 4.30 9.86 11.18
N THR A 155 5.17 10.41 12.02
CA THR A 155 5.75 9.64 13.12
C THR A 155 4.72 9.45 14.22
N CYS A 156 4.70 8.28 14.85
CA CYS A 156 3.80 7.96 15.96
C CYS A 156 4.56 7.55 17.21
N GLU A 157 3.84 7.41 18.33
CA GLU A 157 4.37 6.72 19.50
C GLU A 157 4.37 5.20 19.25
N PRO A 158 5.46 4.50 19.61
CA PRO A 158 5.53 3.05 19.52
C PRO A 158 4.45 2.39 20.40
N LEU A 159 3.98 1.23 19.96
CA LEU A 159 2.93 0.46 20.65
C LEU A 159 3.46 -0.34 21.83
#